data_AF-A0A543KQK9-F1
#
_entry.id   AF-A0A543KQK9-F1
#
_cell.length_a   1.000
_cell.length_b   1.000
_cell.length_c   1.000
_cell.angle_alpha   90.00
_cell.angle_beta   90.00
_cell.angle_gamma   90.00
#
_symmetry.space_group_name_H-M   'P 1'
#
loop_
_entity.id
_entity.type
_entity.pdbx_description
1 polymer ?
#
loop_
_entity_poly.entity_id
_entity_poly.type
_entity_poly.pdbx_seq_one_letter_code
_entity_poly.pdbx_strand_id
1 'polypeptide(L)'
;MSVLMHLCRTCRHRATSHDGGDRGYSGCRCCLGAGDIDPRPVLVATFTSPGGRPEPLYPPGTLWNAGTMHRLTLCACVACHEEHARLAQRAG
;
A
#
# COMPACT_ATOMS: atom_id res chain seq x y z
N MET A 1 0.74 11.49 5.67
CA MET A 1 1.77 10.48 5.38
C MET A 1 1.05 9.17 5.12
N SER A 2 1.81 8.16 4.79
CA SER A 2 1.64 7.51 3.50
C SER A 2 1.81 6.01 3.68
N VAL A 3 1.23 5.22 2.80
CA VAL A 3 1.47 3.78 2.74
C VAL A 3 2.40 3.46 1.59
N LEU A 4 3.19 2.39 1.72
CA LEU A 4 3.94 1.83 0.59
C LEU A 4 3.04 0.87 -0.17
N MET A 5 2.91 1.08 -1.48
CA MET A 5 2.15 0.20 -2.36
C MET A 5 2.97 -0.14 -3.59
N HIS A 6 2.79 -1.35 -4.12
CA HIS A 6 3.28 -1.68 -5.45
C HIS A 6 2.29 -1.22 -6.51
N LEU A 7 2.77 -1.00 -7.73
CA LEU A 7 1.93 -0.66 -8.87
C LEU A 7 2.02 -1.77 -9.91
N CYS A 8 0.92 -2.05 -10.59
CA CYS A 8 0.98 -2.86 -11.80
C CYS A 8 1.78 -2.11 -12.88
N ARG A 9 2.74 -2.76 -13.52
CA ARG A 9 3.52 -2.16 -14.62
C ARG A 9 2.66 -1.85 -15.84
N THR A 10 1.64 -2.68 -16.10
CA THR A 10 0.73 -2.51 -17.24
C THR A 10 -0.28 -1.38 -17.04
N CYS A 11 -1.05 -1.38 -15.95
CA CYS A 11 -2.14 -0.43 -15.73
C CYS A 11 -1.83 0.66 -14.69
N ARG A 12 -0.68 0.60 -14.00
CA ARG A 12 -0.25 1.53 -12.93
C ARG A 12 -1.21 1.64 -11.74
N HIS A 13 -2.23 0.80 -11.65
CA HIS A 13 -3.07 0.72 -10.47
C HIS A 13 -2.28 0.17 -9.28
N ARG A 14 -2.72 0.60 -8.09
CA ARG A 14 -2.18 0.17 -6.81
C ARG A 14 -2.53 -1.30 -6.59
N ALA A 15 -1.50 -2.12 -6.46
CA ALA A 15 -1.64 -3.47 -5.95
C ALA A 15 -1.79 -3.34 -4.44
N THR A 16 -3.00 -3.56 -3.96
CA THR A 16 -3.33 -3.32 -2.57
C THR A 16 -3.00 -4.53 -1.69
N SER A 17 -3.06 -5.76 -2.21
CA SER A 17 -2.53 -6.96 -1.55
C SER A 17 -2.03 -7.97 -2.58
N HIS A 18 -1.06 -8.81 -2.23
CA HIS A 18 -0.71 -9.99 -3.03
C HIS A 18 -1.80 -11.08 -2.95
N ASP A 19 -2.64 -11.05 -1.91
CA ASP A 19 -3.60 -12.12 -1.59
C ASP A 19 -5.03 -11.87 -2.11
N GLY A 20 -5.27 -10.78 -2.86
CA GLY A 20 -6.55 -10.53 -3.54
C GLY A 20 -7.77 -10.31 -2.63
N GLY A 21 -7.57 -10.19 -1.31
CA GLY A 21 -8.64 -10.06 -0.31
C GLY A 21 -9.21 -8.65 -0.13
N ASP A 22 -8.65 -7.66 -0.85
CA ASP A 22 -9.07 -6.27 -0.73
C ASP A 22 -10.36 -6.04 -1.53
N ARG A 23 -11.47 -5.89 -0.81
CA ARG A 23 -12.80 -5.63 -1.39
C ARG A 23 -13.12 -4.13 -1.50
N GLY A 24 -12.25 -3.26 -0.97
CA GLY A 24 -12.49 -1.81 -0.91
C GLY A 24 -11.75 -1.03 -1.98
N TYR A 25 -10.51 -1.40 -2.28
CA TYR A 25 -9.77 -0.86 -3.43
C TYR A 25 -9.88 -1.87 -4.57
N SER A 26 -10.64 -1.52 -5.61
CA SER A 26 -10.79 -2.34 -6.80
C SER A 26 -9.42 -2.72 -7.37
N GLY A 27 -9.00 -3.96 -7.11
CA GLY A 27 -7.86 -4.54 -7.81
C GLY A 27 -8.07 -4.35 -9.31
N CYS A 28 -7.05 -3.85 -10.02
CA CYS A 28 -7.09 -3.75 -11.47
C CYS A 28 -7.51 -5.11 -12.05
N ARG A 29 -8.32 -5.16 -13.12
CA ARG A 29 -8.70 -6.45 -13.73
C ARG A 29 -7.48 -7.30 -14.14
N CYS A 30 -6.34 -6.68 -14.46
CA CYS A 30 -5.10 -7.40 -14.72
C CYS A 30 -4.43 -7.99 -13.46
N CYS A 31 -4.85 -7.57 -12.27
CA CYS A 31 -4.34 -7.97 -10.95
C CYS A 31 -5.33 -8.88 -10.21
N LEU A 32 -6.34 -9.43 -10.89
CA LEU A 32 -7.17 -10.53 -10.34
C LEU A 32 -6.40 -11.87 -10.25
N GLY A 33 -5.06 -11.83 -10.34
CA GLY A 33 -4.09 -12.91 -10.24
C GLY A 33 -2.71 -12.32 -9.93
N ALA A 34 -1.62 -13.08 -10.11
CA ALA A 34 -0.26 -12.64 -9.72
C ALA A 34 0.16 -11.26 -10.29
N GLY A 35 -0.35 -10.90 -11.48
CA GLY A 35 -0.12 -9.60 -12.13
C GLY A 35 1.35 -9.33 -12.51
N ASP A 36 1.59 -8.35 -13.37
CA ASP A 36 2.94 -7.81 -13.61
C ASP A 36 3.18 -6.66 -12.63
N ILE A 37 3.46 -7.01 -11.38
CA ILE A 37 3.63 -6.04 -10.29
C ILE A 37 5.06 -5.49 -10.28
N ASP A 38 5.20 -4.18 -10.24
CA ASP A 38 6.50 -3.53 -10.09
C ASP A 38 7.06 -3.85 -8.70
N PRO A 39 8.23 -4.53 -8.59
CA PRO A 39 8.82 -4.87 -7.31
C PRO A 39 9.27 -3.64 -6.52
N ARG A 40 9.36 -2.45 -7.15
CA ARG A 40 9.67 -1.21 -6.43
C ARG A 40 8.39 -0.61 -5.83
N PRO A 41 8.28 -0.54 -4.50
CA PRO A 41 7.15 0.13 -3.87
C PRO A 41 7.23 1.64 -4.10
N VAL A 42 6.06 2.28 -4.10
CA VAL A 42 5.94 3.74 -4.16
C VAL A 42 5.24 4.26 -2.92
N LEU A 43 5.62 5.47 -2.52
CA LEU A 43 4.98 6.19 -1.43
C LEU A 43 3.64 6.77 -1.88
N VAL A 44 2.55 6.38 -1.23
CA VAL A 44 1.21 6.87 -1.51
C VAL A 44 0.72 7.72 -0.35
N ALA A 45 0.53 9.02 -0.56
CA ALA A 45 -0.03 9.89 0.46
C ALA A 45 -1.46 9.46 0.84
N THR A 46 -1.70 9.28 2.14
CA THR A 46 -3.02 8.98 2.70
C THR A 46 -3.39 10.00 3.78
N PHE A 47 -4.69 10.10 4.02
CA PHE A 47 -5.28 11.12 4.87
C PHE A 47 -6.43 10.51 5.67
N THR A 48 -6.57 10.91 6.93
CA THR A 48 -7.63 10.43 7.82
C THR A 48 -9.00 10.83 7.29
N SER A 49 -10.01 10.00 7.56
CA SER A 49 -11.41 10.34 7.34
C SER A 49 -12.23 10.10 8.62
N PRO A 50 -13.06 11.06 9.07
CA PRO A 50 -13.18 12.42 8.54
C PRO A 50 -11.98 13.31 8.87
N GLY A 51 -11.84 14.45 8.20
CA GLY A 51 -10.91 15.53 8.61
C GLY A 51 -9.62 15.67 7.80
N GLY A 52 -9.30 14.74 6.89
CA GLY A 52 -8.26 14.92 5.86
C GLY A 52 -6.85 15.18 6.39
N ARG A 53 -6.54 14.77 7.64
CA ARG A 53 -5.21 15.00 8.21
C ARG A 53 -4.23 14.00 7.60
N PRO A 54 -2.99 14.40 7.29
CA PRO A 54 -1.99 13.45 6.83
C PRO A 54 -1.81 12.32 7.85
N GLU A 55 -1.90 11.07 7.41
CA GLU A 55 -1.67 9.90 8.30
C GLU A 55 -0.18 9.71 8.63
N PRO A 56 0.27 8.84 9.55
CA PRO A 56 1.69 8.49 9.67
C PRO A 56 2.20 7.61 8.53
N LEU A 57 3.52 7.46 8.38
CA LEU A 57 4.09 6.43 7.52
C LEU A 57 3.87 5.07 8.20
N TYR A 58 3.00 4.24 7.63
CA TYR A 58 2.68 2.95 8.23
C TYR A 58 3.77 1.91 7.90
N PRO A 59 4.17 1.07 8.88
CA PRO A 59 5.09 -0.02 8.63
C PRO A 59 4.55 -1.04 7.62
N PRO A 60 5.42 -1.68 6.81
CA PRO A 60 5.08 -2.86 6.02
C PRO A 60 4.42 -3.94 6.88
N GLY A 61 3.43 -4.67 6.34
CA GLY A 61 2.68 -5.70 7.08
C GLY A 61 1.57 -5.17 8.01
N THR A 62 1.46 -3.86 8.19
CA THR A 62 0.41 -3.27 9.03
C THR A 62 -0.99 -3.58 8.46
N LEU A 63 -1.93 -3.95 9.32
CA LEU A 63 -3.36 -3.95 8.98
C LEU A 63 -3.88 -2.50 8.97
N TRP A 64 -3.89 -1.90 7.79
CA TRP A 64 -4.41 -0.56 7.54
C TRP A 64 -5.94 -0.58 7.43
N ASN A 65 -6.59 0.52 7.85
CA ASN A 65 -8.06 0.68 7.83
C ASN A 65 -8.84 -0.46 8.54
N ALA A 66 -8.25 -1.02 9.60
CA ALA A 66 -8.86 -2.10 10.39
C ALA A 66 -10.30 -1.75 10.83
N GLY A 67 -11.20 -2.72 10.72
CA GLY A 67 -12.62 -2.54 11.08
C GLY A 67 -13.47 -1.79 10.05
N THR A 68 -12.91 -1.37 8.91
CA THR A 68 -13.66 -0.72 7.82
C THR A 68 -13.81 -1.63 6.59
N MET A 69 -14.68 -1.23 5.65
CA MET A 69 -14.82 -1.90 4.34
C MET A 69 -13.50 -1.88 3.53
N HIS A 70 -12.66 -0.87 3.73
CA HIS A 70 -11.39 -0.67 3.01
C HIS A 70 -10.18 -1.22 3.79
N ARG A 71 -10.40 -2.19 4.69
CA ARG A 71 -9.30 -2.82 5.44
C ARG A 71 -8.32 -3.51 4.49
N LEU A 72 -7.03 -3.37 4.77
CA LEU A 72 -5.99 -3.90 3.93
C LEU A 72 -4.72 -4.20 4.73
N THR A 73 -4.13 -5.38 4.53
CA THR A 73 -2.78 -5.66 5.04
C THR A 73 -1.75 -5.16 4.05
N LEU A 74 -0.88 -4.24 4.48
CA LEU A 74 0.18 -3.69 3.63
C LEU A 74 1.22 -4.77 3.30
N CYS A 75 1.82 -4.70 2.11
CA CYS A 75 2.87 -5.62 1.70
C CYS A 75 4.07 -5.56 2.65
N ALA A 76 4.59 -6.72 3.06
CA ALA A 76 5.75 -6.89 3.95
C ALA A 76 6.97 -7.52 3.22
N CYS A 77 7.09 -7.32 1.92
CA CYS A 77 8.25 -7.82 1.17
C CYS A 77 9.54 -7.05 1.57
N VAL A 78 10.70 -7.62 1.25
CA VAL A 78 12.01 -7.02 1.54
C VAL A 78 12.10 -5.59 1.01
N ALA A 79 11.65 -5.34 -0.23
CA ALA A 79 11.68 -4.01 -0.84
C ALA A 79 10.84 -2.97 -0.06
N CYS A 80 9.68 -3.37 0.48
CA CYS A 80 8.88 -2.49 1.33
C CYS A 80 9.57 -2.16 2.66
N HIS A 81 10.24 -3.15 3.27
CA HIS A 81 11.00 -2.92 4.52
C HIS A 81 12.19 -1.98 4.30
N GLU A 82 12.96 -2.18 3.25
CA GLU A 82 14.10 -1.33 2.91
C GLU A 82 13.66 0.11 2.61
N GLU A 83 12.63 0.28 1.79
CA GLU A 83 12.12 1.60 1.44
C GLU A 83 11.50 2.32 2.64
N HIS A 84 10.76 1.61 3.49
CA HIS A 84 10.23 2.16 4.73
C HIS A 84 11.36 2.65 5.64
N ALA A 85 12.40 1.83 5.86
CA ALA A 85 13.54 2.22 6.67
C ALA A 85 14.24 3.47 6.12
N ARG A 86 14.43 3.54 4.79
CA ARG A 86 15.01 4.69 4.11
C ARG A 86 14.19 5.97 4.28
N LEU A 87 12.87 5.87 4.21
CA LEU A 87 11.96 7.01 4.37
C LEU A 87 11.84 7.45 5.83
N ALA A 88 11.78 6.51 6.77
CA ALA A 88 11.73 6.79 8.20
C ALA A 88 12.96 7.58 8.68
N GLN A 89 14.15 7.23 8.17
CA GLN A 89 15.40 7.95 8.46
C GLN A 89 15.44 9.39 7.92
N ARG A 90 14.60 9.73 6.93
CA ARG A 90 14.52 11.09 6.35
C ARG A 90 13.48 11.98 7.05
N ALA A 91 12.59 11.37 7.82
CA ALA A 91 11.49 12.06 8.50
C ALA A 91 11.81 12.39 9.97
N GLY A 92 12.85 11.77 10.53
CA GLY A 92 13.45 12.14 11.83
C GLY A 92 14.61 13.11 11.64
#